data_AF-A0A3A5UJ55-F1
#
_entry.id   AF-A0A3A5UJ55-F1
#
_cell.length_a   1.000
_cell.length_b   1.000
_cell.length_c   1.000
_cell.angle_alpha   90.00
_cell.angle_beta   90.00
_cell.angle_gamma   90.00
#
_symmetry.space_group_name_H-M   'P 1'
#
loop_
_entity.id
_entity.type
_entity.pdbx_description
1 polymer ?
#
loop_
_entity_poly.entity_id
_entity_poly.type
_entity_poly.pdbx_seq_one_letter_code
_entity_poly.pdbx_strand_id
1 'polypeptide(L)'
;HLIELRPPKPVFVNTTFSEGKKSYSGMIEVDNDEIISIGDIFQHNESDWTVTRIDNKISKPFEKLIASEIYAMWAIRIDKKIIKITMTDGENSTPYSLECSPDKIFSCGTIIEIEGHKWRIRAIHTGKGRTLRGKREAAEIKRMYLHPPY
;
A
#
# COMPACT_ATOMS: atom_id res chain seq x y z
N HIS A 1 -11.61 33.27 -36.26
CA HIS A 1 -10.55 32.25 -36.20
C HIS A 1 -10.95 31.30 -35.08
N LEU A 2 -11.38 30.09 -35.41
CA LEU A 2 -11.84 29.10 -34.43
C LEU A 2 -10.59 28.31 -34.02
N ILE A 3 -10.10 28.51 -32.80
CA ILE A 3 -8.96 27.77 -32.28
C ILE A 3 -9.50 26.39 -31.87
N GLU A 4 -9.30 25.39 -32.72
CA GLU A 4 -9.51 23.99 -32.34
C GLU A 4 -8.33 23.56 -31.44
N LEU A 5 -8.52 23.64 -30.13
CA LEU A 5 -7.62 23.00 -29.17
C LEU A 5 -7.87 21.50 -29.24
N ARG A 6 -6.97 20.75 -29.91
CA ARG A 6 -6.97 19.29 -29.80
C ARG A 6 -6.50 18.94 -28.38
N PRO A 7 -7.19 18.04 -27.66
CA PRO A 7 -6.66 17.52 -26.42
C PRO A 7 -5.26 16.93 -26.66
N PRO A 8 -4.33 17.09 -25.70
CA PRO A 8 -3.02 16.45 -25.78
C PRO A 8 -3.18 14.95 -26.07
N LYS A 9 -2.27 14.39 -26.87
CA LYS A 9 -2.32 12.96 -27.15
C LYS A 9 -1.96 12.20 -25.88
N PRO A 10 -2.71 11.16 -25.49
CA PRO A 10 -2.32 10.35 -24.35
C PRO A 10 -1.03 9.57 -24.64
N VAL A 11 -0.27 9.28 -23.59
CA VAL A 11 0.87 8.36 -23.56
C VAL A 11 0.59 7.23 -22.59
N PHE A 12 1.19 6.07 -22.84
CA PHE A 12 1.10 4.90 -21.96
C PHE A 12 2.40 4.73 -21.18
N VAL A 13 2.34 4.96 -19.87
CA VAL A 13 3.49 4.85 -18.98
C VAL A 13 3.61 3.41 -18.46
N ASN A 14 4.72 2.75 -18.78
CA ASN A 14 5.04 1.43 -18.26
C ASN A 14 5.24 1.49 -16.74
N THR A 15 4.38 0.80 -16.01
CA THR A 15 4.33 0.89 -14.55
C THR A 15 4.42 -0.49 -13.91
N THR A 16 5.32 -0.61 -12.94
CA THR A 16 5.37 -1.77 -12.05
C THR A 16 4.55 -1.47 -10.79
N PHE A 17 3.46 -2.20 -10.62
CA PHE A 17 2.57 -2.12 -9.48
C PHE A 17 3.00 -3.13 -8.42
N SER A 18 3.25 -2.67 -7.19
CA SER A 18 3.66 -3.53 -6.08
C SER A 18 2.66 -3.51 -4.92
N GLU A 19 2.17 -4.69 -4.54
CA GLU A 19 1.32 -4.92 -3.38
C GLU A 19 1.94 -5.97 -2.45
N GLY A 20 2.53 -5.52 -1.35
CA GLY A 20 3.23 -6.38 -0.40
C GLY A 20 4.44 -7.09 -1.03
N LYS A 21 4.31 -8.40 -1.30
CA LYS A 21 5.38 -9.22 -1.92
C LYS A 21 5.14 -9.51 -3.40
N LYS A 22 3.99 -9.08 -3.94
CA LYS A 22 3.63 -9.31 -5.33
C LYS A 22 3.87 -8.03 -6.12
N SER A 23 4.41 -8.18 -7.31
CA SER A 23 4.53 -7.09 -8.27
C SER A 23 4.05 -7.57 -9.63
N TYR A 24 3.46 -6.68 -10.39
CA TYR A 24 3.02 -6.94 -11.76
C TYR A 24 3.23 -5.70 -12.62
N SER A 25 3.44 -5.89 -13.92
CA SER A 25 3.58 -4.80 -14.88
C SER A 25 2.22 -4.44 -15.46
N GLY A 26 2.01 -3.16 -15.74
CA GLY A 26 0.87 -2.64 -16.46
C GLY A 26 1.21 -1.32 -17.15
N MET A 27 0.20 -0.73 -17.79
CA MET A 27 0.31 0.57 -18.42
C MET A 27 -0.78 1.49 -17.86
N ILE A 28 -0.44 2.76 -17.71
CA ILE A 28 -1.40 3.81 -17.36
C ILE A 28 -1.43 4.83 -18.48
N GLU A 29 -2.64 5.20 -18.87
CA GLU A 29 -2.91 6.25 -19.84
C GLU A 29 -2.84 7.60 -19.12
N VAL A 30 -2.01 8.51 -19.64
CA VAL A 30 -1.69 9.80 -19.02
C VAL A 30 -1.61 10.84 -20.14
N ASP A 31 -1.99 12.10 -19.87
CA ASP A 31 -1.76 13.18 -20.83
C ASP A 31 -0.26 13.38 -21.07
N ASN A 32 0.15 13.62 -22.32
CA ASN A 32 1.58 13.63 -22.68
C ASN A 32 2.43 14.71 -21.97
N ASP A 33 1.80 15.79 -21.55
CA ASP A 33 2.39 16.95 -20.90
C ASP A 33 2.19 16.95 -19.37
N GLU A 34 1.52 15.95 -18.82
CA GLU A 34 1.34 15.79 -17.38
C GLU A 34 2.71 15.58 -16.70
N ILE A 35 2.94 16.29 -15.60
CA ILE A 35 4.15 16.11 -14.79
C ILE A 35 3.80 15.15 -13.66
N ILE A 36 4.40 13.96 -13.69
CA ILE A 36 4.27 12.98 -12.62
C ILE A 36 5.47 13.10 -11.68
N SER A 37 5.19 13.09 -10.38
CA SER A 37 6.16 13.20 -9.29
C SER A 37 6.12 11.97 -8.38
N ILE A 38 7.25 11.66 -7.73
CA ILE A 38 7.26 10.71 -6.62
C ILE A 38 6.34 11.24 -5.51
N GLY A 39 5.47 10.37 -4.99
CA GLY A 39 4.45 10.71 -4.00
C GLY A 39 3.07 10.97 -4.59
N ASP A 40 2.94 11.17 -5.90
CA ASP A 40 1.63 11.34 -6.53
C ASP A 40 0.76 10.09 -6.35
N ILE A 41 -0.53 10.32 -6.13
CA ILE A 41 -1.54 9.28 -5.90
C ILE A 41 -2.44 9.21 -7.13
N PHE A 42 -2.66 8.00 -7.63
CA PHE A 42 -3.55 7.75 -8.76
C PHE A 42 -4.34 6.44 -8.58
N GLN A 43 -5.46 6.33 -9.29
CA GLN A 43 -6.30 5.14 -9.26
C GLN A 43 -6.01 4.25 -10.48
N HIS A 44 -5.88 2.95 -10.26
CA HIS A 44 -5.76 1.95 -11.33
C HIS A 44 -6.35 0.62 -10.87
N ASN A 45 -7.24 0.04 -11.68
CA ASN A 45 -7.98 -1.20 -11.36
C ASN A 45 -8.61 -1.17 -9.95
N GLU A 46 -9.42 -0.14 -9.69
CA GLU A 46 -10.14 0.06 -8.41
C GLU A 46 -9.25 0.14 -7.16
N SER A 47 -7.96 0.39 -7.33
CA SER A 47 -6.98 0.47 -6.25
C SER A 47 -6.23 1.80 -6.30
N ASP A 48 -5.90 2.34 -5.14
CA ASP A 48 -5.10 3.56 -5.04
C ASP A 48 -3.61 3.23 -4.94
N TRP A 49 -2.80 3.96 -5.70
CA TRP A 49 -1.37 3.73 -5.83
C TRP A 49 -0.59 5.02 -5.61
N THR A 50 0.54 4.94 -4.93
CA THR A 50 1.50 6.05 -4.81
C THR A 50 2.73 5.77 -5.67
N VAL A 51 3.13 6.75 -6.48
CA VAL A 51 4.38 6.72 -7.24
C VAL A 51 5.57 6.72 -6.28
N THR A 52 6.49 5.78 -6.49
CA THR A 52 7.69 5.58 -5.63
C THR A 52 9.01 5.74 -6.37
N ARG A 53 8.98 5.65 -7.70
CA ARG A 53 10.15 5.83 -8.54
C ARG A 53 9.73 6.13 -9.97
N ILE A 54 10.49 7.01 -10.62
CA ILE A 54 10.35 7.36 -12.03
C ILE A 54 11.73 7.30 -12.66
N ASP A 55 11.87 6.54 -13.75
CA ASP A 55 13.10 6.46 -14.53
C ASP A 55 12.85 6.95 -15.97
N ASN A 56 13.84 7.65 -16.52
CA ASN A 56 13.87 8.00 -17.94
C ASN A 56 14.47 6.85 -18.80
N LYS A 57 14.61 7.06 -20.11
CA LYS A 57 15.08 6.05 -21.07
C LYS A 57 16.49 5.49 -20.81
N ILE A 58 17.31 6.15 -20.01
CA ILE A 58 18.64 5.67 -19.61
C ILE A 58 18.65 5.08 -18.19
N SER A 59 17.46 4.74 -17.65
CA SER A 59 17.26 4.19 -16.30
C SER A 59 17.81 5.07 -15.18
N LYS A 60 17.87 6.39 -15.40
CA LYS A 60 18.25 7.36 -14.38
C LYS A 60 17.00 7.75 -13.58
N PRO A 61 17.03 7.71 -12.23
CA PRO A 61 15.91 8.10 -11.39
C PRO A 61 15.70 9.62 -11.37
N PHE A 62 14.44 10.05 -11.32
CA PHE A 62 14.02 11.43 -11.18
C PHE A 62 12.93 11.56 -10.10
N GLU A 63 12.90 12.71 -9.42
CA GLU A 63 11.83 13.05 -8.48
C GLU A 63 10.51 13.39 -9.19
N LYS A 64 10.61 13.92 -10.41
CA LYS A 64 9.47 14.21 -11.29
C LYS A 64 9.90 14.25 -12.75
N LEU A 65 8.97 13.97 -13.65
CA LEU A 65 9.22 13.98 -15.09
C LEU A 65 7.92 14.23 -15.85
N ILE A 66 8.00 14.78 -17.06
CA ILE A 66 6.85 14.84 -17.97
C ILE A 66 6.52 13.41 -18.43
N ALA A 67 5.23 13.04 -18.47
CA ALA A 67 4.75 11.70 -18.77
C ALA A 67 5.35 11.12 -20.06
N SER A 68 5.47 11.94 -21.11
CA SER A 68 6.07 11.55 -22.40
C SER A 68 7.57 11.21 -22.35
N GLU A 69 8.27 11.60 -21.28
CA GLU A 69 9.68 11.30 -21.06
C GLU A 69 9.89 10.08 -20.15
N ILE A 70 8.83 9.59 -19.48
CA ILE A 70 8.91 8.48 -18.53
C ILE A 70 9.09 7.18 -19.30
N TYR A 71 10.14 6.46 -18.98
CA TYR A 71 10.38 5.14 -19.55
C TYR A 71 9.82 4.01 -18.67
N ALA A 72 9.98 4.16 -17.35
CA ALA A 72 9.47 3.21 -16.38
C ALA A 72 9.07 3.93 -15.09
N MET A 73 7.96 3.48 -14.50
CA MET A 73 7.47 3.98 -13.21
C MET A 73 7.20 2.82 -12.26
N TRP A 74 7.32 3.07 -10.96
CA TRP A 74 6.94 2.12 -9.91
C TRP A 74 5.94 2.76 -8.98
N ALA A 75 4.91 2.01 -8.63
CA ALA A 75 3.91 2.44 -7.68
C ALA A 75 3.61 1.35 -6.66
N ILE A 76 3.31 1.77 -5.43
CA ILE A 76 2.89 0.87 -4.35
C ILE A 76 1.43 1.10 -4.02
N ARG A 77 0.71 0.02 -3.75
CA ARG A 77 -0.70 0.07 -3.35
C ARG A 77 -0.83 0.71 -1.96
N ILE A 78 -1.71 1.69 -1.80
CA ILE A 78 -1.87 2.45 -0.54
C ILE A 78 -3.24 2.35 0.10
N ASP A 79 -4.28 1.89 -0.61
CA ASP A 79 -5.65 1.72 -0.10
C ASP A 79 -5.84 0.48 0.79
N LYS A 80 -4.84 -0.43 0.82
CA LYS A 80 -4.92 -1.70 1.56
C LYS A 80 -3.67 -2.01 2.37
N LYS A 81 -3.89 -2.59 3.55
CA LYS A 81 -2.86 -3.11 4.43
C LYS A 81 -3.12 -4.56 4.79
N ILE A 82 -2.10 -5.40 4.56
CA ILE A 82 -2.04 -6.76 5.08
C ILE A 82 -1.20 -6.78 6.36
N ILE A 83 -1.85 -7.08 7.48
CA ILE A 83 -1.21 -7.22 8.79
C ILE A 83 -1.00 -8.71 9.07
N LYS A 84 0.25 -9.08 9.41
CA LYS A 84 0.54 -10.42 9.93
C LYS A 84 0.04 -10.55 11.36
N ILE A 85 -0.62 -11.64 11.68
CA ILE A 85 -1.12 -11.95 13.01
C ILE A 85 -0.46 -13.24 13.48
N THR A 86 -0.11 -13.30 14.77
CA THR A 86 0.27 -14.53 15.45
C THR A 86 -0.72 -14.74 16.58
N MET A 87 -1.55 -15.77 16.45
CA MET A 87 -2.54 -16.19 17.43
C MET A 87 -1.93 -17.29 18.28
N THR A 88 -1.81 -17.06 19.59
CA THR A 88 -1.21 -18.03 20.52
C THR A 88 -2.24 -18.48 21.54
N ASP A 89 -2.53 -19.77 21.59
CA ASP A 89 -3.38 -20.41 22.60
C ASP A 89 -2.58 -21.53 23.29
N GLY A 90 -2.33 -21.36 24.60
CA GLY A 90 -1.39 -22.19 25.34
C GLY A 90 -0.01 -22.23 24.67
N GLU A 91 0.42 -23.43 24.30
CA GLU A 91 1.71 -23.69 23.63
C GLU A 91 1.61 -23.59 22.10
N ASN A 92 0.40 -23.50 21.54
CA ASN A 92 0.16 -23.50 20.10
C ASN A 92 0.17 -22.08 19.55
N SER A 93 0.84 -21.87 18.41
CA SER A 93 0.86 -20.58 17.72
C SER A 93 0.55 -20.74 16.24
N THR A 94 -0.49 -20.05 15.77
CA THR A 94 -0.96 -20.10 14.39
C THR A 94 -0.76 -18.73 13.70
N PRO A 95 -0.15 -18.68 12.50
CA PRO A 95 -0.05 -17.45 11.72
C PRO A 95 -1.38 -17.16 11.02
N TYR A 96 -1.73 -15.88 10.92
CA TYR A 96 -2.88 -15.40 10.15
C TYR A 96 -2.52 -14.09 9.41
N SER A 97 -3.26 -13.74 8.36
CA SER A 97 -3.10 -12.47 7.64
C SER A 97 -4.44 -11.76 7.59
N LEU A 98 -4.49 -10.52 8.11
CA LEU A 98 -5.68 -9.68 8.11
C LEU A 98 -5.50 -8.56 7.09
N GLU A 99 -6.39 -8.52 6.09
CA GLU A 99 -6.52 -7.38 5.19
C GLU A 99 -7.44 -6.32 5.81
N CYS A 100 -7.03 -5.05 5.75
CA CYS A 100 -7.82 -3.93 6.24
C CYS A 100 -7.39 -2.62 5.58
N SER A 101 -8.20 -1.58 5.77
CA SER A 101 -7.83 -0.22 5.38
C SER A 101 -6.62 0.26 6.21
N PRO A 102 -5.65 0.98 5.61
CA PRO A 102 -4.46 1.47 6.32
C PRO A 102 -4.74 2.44 7.48
N ASP A 103 -5.85 3.18 7.44
CA ASP A 103 -6.29 4.10 8.50
C ASP A 103 -7.01 3.38 9.67
N LYS A 104 -7.30 2.08 9.55
CA LYS A 104 -7.96 1.31 10.61
C LYS A 104 -7.10 1.29 11.86
N ILE A 105 -7.70 1.71 12.98
CA ILE A 105 -7.02 1.74 14.28
C ILE A 105 -7.17 0.40 15.00
N PHE A 106 -6.04 -0.17 15.42
CA PHE A 106 -5.99 -1.32 16.33
C PHE A 106 -5.50 -0.91 17.70
N SER A 107 -6.11 -1.47 18.75
CA SER A 107 -5.76 -1.19 20.15
C SER A 107 -5.38 -2.47 20.88
N CYS A 108 -4.33 -2.40 21.70
CA CYS A 108 -4.05 -3.48 22.66
C CYS A 108 -5.22 -3.61 23.65
N GLY A 109 -5.57 -4.84 24.01
CA GLY A 109 -6.71 -5.18 24.87
C GLY A 109 -8.04 -5.36 24.13
N THR A 110 -8.17 -4.86 22.89
CA THR A 110 -9.38 -5.07 22.08
C THR A 110 -9.53 -6.53 21.71
N ILE A 111 -10.76 -7.02 21.79
CA ILE A 111 -11.17 -8.35 21.29
C ILE A 111 -11.59 -8.19 19.83
N ILE A 112 -11.03 -9.02 18.95
CA ILE A 112 -11.42 -9.15 17.56
C ILE A 112 -11.85 -10.59 17.28
N GLU A 113 -12.63 -10.78 16.21
CA GLU A 113 -13.06 -12.10 15.77
C GLU A 113 -12.26 -12.51 14.53
N ILE A 114 -11.68 -13.71 14.57
CA ILE A 114 -10.97 -14.32 13.45
C ILE A 114 -11.51 -15.75 13.32
N GLU A 115 -12.05 -16.09 12.16
CA GLU A 115 -12.61 -17.42 11.86
C GLU A 115 -13.62 -17.90 12.93
N GLY A 116 -14.51 -17.01 13.39
CA GLY A 116 -15.53 -17.32 14.40
C GLY A 116 -15.02 -17.39 15.84
N HIS A 117 -13.72 -17.17 16.08
CA HIS A 117 -13.11 -17.25 17.40
C HIS A 117 -12.71 -15.86 17.90
N LYS A 118 -12.92 -15.60 19.19
CA LYS A 118 -12.55 -14.34 19.83
C LYS A 118 -11.08 -14.35 20.24
N TRP A 119 -10.38 -13.25 19.95
CA TRP A 119 -8.97 -13.06 20.25
C TRP A 119 -8.71 -11.66 20.80
N ARG A 120 -7.97 -11.57 21.91
CA ARG A 120 -7.51 -10.31 22.49
C ARG A 120 -6.16 -9.91 21.90
N ILE A 121 -6.04 -8.67 21.42
CA ILE A 121 -4.77 -8.10 20.94
C ILE A 121 -3.85 -7.87 22.15
N ARG A 122 -2.79 -8.68 22.28
CA ARG A 122 -1.78 -8.58 23.33
C ARG A 122 -0.76 -7.47 23.07
N ALA A 123 -0.31 -7.38 21.83
CA ALA A 123 0.80 -6.53 21.44
C ALA A 123 0.74 -6.21 19.96
N ILE A 124 1.16 -5.00 19.62
CA ILE A 124 1.27 -4.50 18.25
C ILE A 124 2.75 -4.21 17.97
N HIS A 125 3.29 -4.70 16.86
CA HIS A 125 4.67 -4.48 16.46
C HIS A 125 4.73 -3.63 15.19
N THR A 126 5.44 -2.50 15.23
CA THR A 126 5.55 -1.54 14.13
C THR A 126 6.87 -1.64 13.36
N GLY A 127 7.68 -2.68 13.62
CA GLY A 127 9.03 -2.81 13.07
C GLY A 127 10.10 -2.06 13.87
N LYS A 128 9.77 -0.92 14.50
CA LYS A 128 10.67 -0.17 15.39
C LYS A 128 10.63 -0.63 16.85
N GLY A 129 9.56 -1.32 17.25
CA GLY A 129 9.35 -1.77 18.63
C GLY A 129 8.00 -2.45 18.82
N ARG A 130 7.69 -2.84 20.06
CA ARG A 130 6.38 -3.42 20.44
C ARG A 130 5.61 -2.44 21.32
N THR A 131 4.40 -2.15 20.91
CA THR A 131 3.38 -1.47 21.69
C THR A 131 2.62 -2.52 22.50
N LEU A 132 2.75 -2.48 23.82
CA LEU A 132 2.02 -3.37 24.75
C LEU A 132 0.76 -2.71 25.33
N ARG A 133 0.64 -1.39 25.17
CA ARG A 133 -0.51 -0.56 25.57
C ARG A 133 -0.71 0.54 24.54
N GLY A 134 -1.97 0.88 24.24
CA GLY A 134 -2.31 1.95 23.31
C GLY A 134 -2.72 1.47 21.91
N LYS A 135 -2.77 2.42 20.98
CA LYS A 135 -3.38 2.31 19.65
C LYS A 135 -2.36 2.55 18.53
N ARG A 136 -2.59 1.95 17.37
CA ARG A 136 -1.81 2.17 16.13
C ARG A 136 -2.72 2.10 14.91
N GLU A 137 -2.44 2.91 13.91
CA GLU A 137 -3.06 2.78 12.59
C GLU A 137 -2.47 1.58 11.85
N ALA A 138 -3.27 0.89 11.06
CA ALA A 138 -2.87 -0.31 10.32
C ALA A 138 -1.63 -0.09 9.46
N ALA A 139 -1.50 1.09 8.83
CA ALA A 139 -0.35 1.50 8.04
C ALA A 139 0.99 1.28 8.76
N GLU A 140 1.03 1.57 10.07
CA GLU A 140 2.22 1.47 10.93
C GLU A 140 2.50 0.04 11.43
N ILE A 141 1.52 -0.87 11.30
CA ILE A 141 1.60 -2.20 11.91
C ILE A 141 2.31 -3.18 10.98
N LYS A 142 3.31 -3.86 11.53
CA LYS A 142 4.02 -4.98 10.89
C LYS A 142 3.45 -6.32 11.34
N ARG A 143 3.12 -6.47 12.62
CA ARG A 143 2.51 -7.69 13.18
C ARG A 143 1.65 -7.40 14.41
N MET A 144 0.56 -8.15 14.60
CA MET A 144 -0.18 -8.22 15.86
C MET A 144 -0.01 -9.60 16.52
N TYR A 145 0.03 -9.60 17.84
CA TYR A 145 0.06 -10.82 18.65
C TYR A 145 -1.23 -10.92 19.44
N LEU A 146 -1.90 -12.05 19.30
CA LEU A 146 -3.23 -12.29 19.85
C LEU A 146 -3.19 -13.49 20.80
N HIS A 147 -4.05 -13.46 21.81
CA HIS A 147 -4.31 -14.60 22.68
C HIS A 147 -5.82 -14.72 22.92
N PRO A 148 -6.32 -15.88 23.36
CA PRO A 148 -7.71 -16.01 23.71
C PRO A 148 -8.11 -15.07 24.86
N PRO A 149 -9.38 -14.63 24.93
CA PRO A 149 -9.81 -13.61 25.88
C PRO A 149 -10.06 -14.13 27.31
N TYR A 150 -9.88 -15.42 27.57
CA TYR A 150 -10.06 -16.05 28.88
C TYR A 150 -8.80 -15.98 29.76
#